data_AF-A0A838SPQ4-F1
#
_entry.id   AF-A0A838SPQ4-F1
#
_cell.length_a   1.000
_cell.length_b   1.000
_cell.length_c   1.000
_cell.angle_alpha   90.00
_cell.angle_beta   90.00
_cell.angle_gamma   90.00
#
_symmetry.space_group_name_H-M   'P 1'
#
loop_
_entity.id
_entity.type
_entity.pdbx_description
1 polymer ?
#
loop_
_entity_poly.entity_id
_entity_poly.type
_entity_poly.pdbx_seq_one_letter_code
_entity_poly.pdbx_strand_id
1 'polypeptide(L)'
;MPTIRPRYVITETERVAQALDAAAKRWPAASANRTELLRRLVDEGHRSVIELQERHLAARRDAVARTSGAFTGVYGPNYLAELREDWPA
;
A
#
# COMPACT_ATOMS: atom_id res chain seq x y z
N MET A 1 6.19 -35.15 -8.12
CA MET A 1 5.36 -34.56 -7.04
C MET A 1 4.92 -33.16 -7.47
N PRO A 2 3.63 -32.92 -7.72
CA PRO A 2 3.12 -31.57 -7.90
C PRO A 2 2.95 -30.93 -6.51
N THR A 3 3.69 -29.86 -6.24
CA THR A 3 3.43 -29.01 -5.06
C THR A 3 2.17 -28.19 -5.32
N ILE A 4 1.24 -28.11 -4.35
CA ILE A 4 -0.01 -27.31 -4.45
C ILE A 4 0.30 -25.83 -4.73
N ARG A 5 1.47 -25.34 -4.29
CA ARG A 5 1.89 -23.95 -4.48
C ARG A 5 2.65 -23.76 -5.81
N PRO A 6 2.37 -22.67 -6.56
CA PRO A 6 3.15 -22.29 -7.72
C PRO A 6 4.63 -22.09 -7.39
N ARG A 7 5.51 -22.42 -8.34
CA ARG A 7 6.93 -22.09 -8.26
C ARG A 7 7.19 -20.83 -9.07
N TYR A 8 7.86 -19.87 -8.46
CA TYR A 8 8.30 -18.65 -9.13
C TYR A 8 9.79 -18.77 -9.42
N VAL A 9 10.15 -18.75 -10.70
CA VAL A 9 11.54 -18.72 -11.15
C VAL A 9 11.92 -17.26 -11.35
N ILE A 10 13.00 -16.83 -10.71
CA ILE A 10 13.51 -15.46 -10.81
C ILE A 10 14.92 -15.55 -11.36
N THR A 11 15.17 -14.85 -12.46
CA THR A 11 16.54 -14.64 -12.96
C THR A 11 17.19 -13.54 -12.13
N GLU A 12 18.38 -13.83 -11.61
CA GLU A 12 19.14 -12.82 -10.89
C GLU A 12 19.63 -11.76 -11.86
N THR A 13 19.03 -10.58 -11.75
CA THR A 13 19.50 -9.36 -12.41
C THR A 13 20.41 -8.59 -11.46
N GLU A 14 21.17 -7.62 -11.98
CA GLU A 14 22.01 -6.74 -11.16
C GLU A 14 21.26 -6.11 -9.98
N ARG A 15 20.00 -5.67 -10.21
CA ARG A 15 19.15 -5.13 -9.14
C ARG A 15 18.80 -6.17 -8.08
N VAL A 16 18.50 -7.40 -8.51
CA VAL A 16 18.21 -8.50 -7.57
C VAL A 16 19.47 -8.84 -6.77
N ALA A 17 20.64 -8.82 -7.40
CA ALA A 17 21.90 -9.06 -6.72
C ALA A 17 22.18 -8.03 -5.63
N GLN A 18 22.07 -6.74 -5.96
CA GLN A 18 22.23 -5.64 -5.00
C GLN A 18 21.23 -5.72 -3.83
N ALA A 19 19.97 -6.06 -4.12
CA ALA A 19 18.96 -6.24 -3.09
C ALA A 19 19.30 -7.39 -2.14
N LEU A 20 19.83 -8.49 -2.67
CA LEU A 20 20.26 -9.64 -1.86
C LEU A 20 21.52 -9.34 -1.04
N ASP A 21 22.44 -8.55 -1.57
CA ASP A 21 23.63 -8.12 -0.82
C ASP A 21 23.25 -7.17 0.32
N ALA A 22 22.28 -6.28 0.10
CA ALA A 22 21.70 -5.46 1.16
C ALA A 22 20.97 -6.32 2.21
N ALA A 23 20.21 -7.33 1.75
CA ALA A 23 19.54 -8.29 2.62
C ALA A 23 20.54 -9.10 3.46
N ALA A 24 21.67 -9.50 2.89
CA ALA A 24 22.72 -10.25 3.60
C ALA A 24 23.32 -9.42 4.75
N LYS A 25 23.49 -8.10 4.56
CA LYS A 25 23.92 -7.19 5.63
C LYS A 25 22.88 -7.11 6.75
N ARG A 26 21.59 -7.11 6.41
CA ARG A 26 20.48 -7.06 7.37
C ARG A 26 20.26 -8.39 8.12
N TRP A 27 20.50 -9.52 7.44
CA TRP A 27 20.36 -10.88 7.97
C TRP A 27 21.63 -11.72 7.77
N PRO A 28 22.71 -11.46 8.54
CA PRO A 28 24.00 -12.12 8.33
C PRO A 28 23.95 -13.64 8.43
N ALA A 29 23.09 -14.19 9.30
CA ALA A 29 22.89 -15.63 9.46
C ALA A 29 22.37 -16.33 8.20
N ALA A 30 21.75 -15.59 7.27
CA ALA A 30 21.25 -16.10 6.00
C ALA A 30 22.14 -15.70 4.81
N SER A 31 23.30 -15.05 5.03
CA SER A 31 24.15 -14.50 3.97
C SER A 31 24.57 -15.52 2.91
N ALA A 32 24.82 -16.76 3.31
CA ALA A 32 25.18 -17.86 2.40
C ALA A 32 23.99 -18.46 1.61
N ASN A 33 22.74 -18.04 1.91
CA ASN A 33 21.53 -18.61 1.33
C ASN A 33 20.68 -17.52 0.65
N ARG A 34 20.94 -17.29 -0.64
CA ARG A 34 20.22 -16.29 -1.45
C ARG A 34 18.71 -16.54 -1.51
N THR A 35 18.26 -17.79 -1.54
CA THR A 35 16.82 -18.11 -1.54
C THR A 35 16.14 -17.72 -0.23
N GLU A 36 16.80 -17.93 0.91
CA GLU A 36 16.27 -17.48 2.20
C GLU A 36 16.26 -15.95 2.30
N LEU A 37 17.27 -15.27 1.76
CA LEU A 37 17.27 -13.80 1.67
C LEU A 37 16.14 -13.27 0.78
N LEU A 38 15.89 -13.90 -0.37
CA LEU A 38 14.73 -13.58 -1.22
C LEU A 38 13.42 -13.75 -0.46
N ARG A 39 13.26 -14.85 0.27
CA ARG A 39 12.05 -15.11 1.07
C ARG A 39 11.84 -14.01 2.13
N ARG A 40 12.90 -13.61 2.84
CA ARG A 40 12.84 -12.53 3.83
C ARG A 40 12.53 -11.17 3.21
N LEU A 41 13.08 -10.87 2.03
CA LEU A 41 12.75 -9.66 1.30
C LEU A 41 11.27 -9.63 0.87
N VAL A 42 10.71 -10.77 0.45
CA VAL A 42 9.27 -10.87 0.13
C VAL A 42 8.42 -10.63 1.38
N ASP A 43 8.78 -11.22 2.52
CA ASP A 43 8.08 -11.00 3.79
C ASP A 43 8.12 -9.52 4.22
N GLU A 44 9.29 -8.87 4.10
CA GLU A 44 9.47 -7.46 4.45
C GLU A 44 8.74 -6.52 3.46
N GLY A 45 8.77 -6.85 2.18
CA GLY A 45 8.03 -6.15 1.14
C GLY A 45 6.52 -6.22 1.37
N HIS A 46 6.01 -7.39 1.76
CA HIS A 46 4.60 -7.57 2.10
C HIS A 46 4.17 -6.66 3.26
N ARG A 47 4.95 -6.60 4.35
CA ARG A 47 4.69 -5.69 5.49
C ARG A 47 4.69 -4.23 5.04
N SER A 48 5.70 -3.84 4.26
CA SER A 48 5.84 -2.47 3.75
C SER A 48 4.64 -2.03 2.92
N VAL A 49 4.09 -2.92 2.09
CA VAL A 49 2.89 -2.65 1.27
C VAL A 49 1.66 -2.45 2.16
N ILE A 50 1.44 -3.31 3.16
CA ILE A 50 0.32 -3.17 4.10
C ILE A 50 0.44 -1.84 4.87
N GLU A 51 1.61 -1.54 5.42
CA GLU A 51 1.85 -0.30 6.16
C GLU A 51 1.63 0.96 5.30
N LEU A 52 1.99 0.91 4.02
CA LEU A 52 1.70 1.99 3.10
C LEU A 52 0.19 2.16 2.88
N GLN A 53 -0.54 1.07 2.66
CA GLN A 53 -1.99 1.09 2.50
C GLN A 53 -2.70 1.66 3.73
N GLU A 54 -2.32 1.21 4.93
CA GLU A 54 -2.88 1.72 6.18
C GLU A 54 -2.61 3.21 6.37
N ARG A 55 -1.40 3.69 6.05
CA ARG A 55 -1.08 5.12 6.08
C ARG A 55 -1.93 5.93 5.10
N HIS A 56 -2.13 5.44 3.88
CA HIS A 56 -3.01 6.11 2.91
C HIS A 56 -4.46 6.16 3.40
N LEU A 57 -4.96 5.07 3.99
CA LEU A 57 -6.31 5.00 4.52
C LEU A 57 -6.49 5.93 5.72
N ALA A 58 -5.52 5.99 6.63
CA ALA A 58 -5.50 6.93 7.74
C ALA A 58 -5.50 8.39 7.24
N ALA A 59 -4.61 8.74 6.31
CA ALA A 59 -4.55 10.07 5.73
C ALA A 59 -5.88 10.50 5.06
N ARG A 60 -6.54 9.56 4.37
CA ARG A 60 -7.86 9.78 3.79
C ARG A 60 -8.92 10.02 4.87
N ARG A 61 -8.96 9.19 5.92
CA ARG A 61 -9.91 9.34 7.04
C ARG A 61 -9.72 10.68 7.73
N ASP A 62 -8.48 11.09 7.97
CA ASP A 62 -8.16 12.38 8.59
C ASP A 62 -8.60 13.55 7.70
N ALA A 63 -8.40 13.46 6.38
CA ALA A 63 -8.86 14.48 5.45
C ALA A 63 -10.39 14.62 5.44
N VAL A 64 -11.12 13.49 5.50
CA VAL A 64 -12.59 13.50 5.64
C VAL A 64 -13.00 14.08 6.98
N ALA A 65 -12.38 13.66 8.08
CA ALA A 65 -12.71 14.17 9.41
C ALA A 65 -12.49 15.68 9.54
N ARG A 66 -11.39 16.21 8.98
CA ARG A 66 -11.10 17.65 8.99
C ARG A 66 -12.06 18.50 8.16
N THR A 67 -12.63 17.94 7.10
CA THR A 67 -13.50 18.67 6.16
C THR A 67 -14.99 18.43 6.41
N SER A 68 -15.34 17.36 7.14
CA SER A 68 -16.72 17.02 7.48
C SER A 68 -17.35 18.14 8.29
N GLY A 69 -18.49 18.63 7.80
CA GLY A 69 -19.23 19.71 8.45
C GLY A 69 -18.55 21.08 8.41
N ALA A 70 -17.43 21.25 7.70
CA ALA A 70 -16.76 22.54 7.56
C ALA A 70 -17.64 23.62 6.89
N PHE A 71 -18.67 23.20 6.16
CA PHE A 71 -19.67 24.07 5.52
C PHE A 71 -21.07 23.94 6.13
N THR A 72 -21.20 23.32 7.32
CA THR A 72 -22.49 23.26 8.02
C THR A 72 -22.96 24.69 8.34
N GLY A 73 -24.18 25.01 7.95
CA GLY A 73 -24.76 26.35 8.14
C GLY A 73 -24.39 27.38 7.08
N VAL A 74 -23.50 27.05 6.13
CA VAL A 74 -23.19 27.93 4.98
C VAL A 74 -24.34 27.93 3.97
N TYR A 75 -25.02 26.80 3.81
CA TYR A 75 -26.13 26.64 2.90
C TYR A 75 -27.46 26.95 3.61
N GLY A 76 -28.27 27.79 2.97
CA GLY A 76 -29.62 28.10 3.44
C GLY A 76 -30.56 26.88 3.41
N PRO A 77 -31.66 26.92 4.17
CA PRO A 77 -32.57 25.77 4.33
C PRO A 77 -33.15 25.23 3.01
N ASN A 78 -33.29 26.07 1.97
CA ASN A 78 -33.82 25.69 0.66
C ASN A 78 -32.76 25.48 -0.43
N TYR A 79 -31.47 25.65 -0.12
CA TYR A 79 -30.39 25.67 -1.12
C TYR A 79 -30.34 24.40 -1.99
N LEU A 80 -30.59 23.23 -1.39
CA LEU A 80 -30.59 21.97 -2.13
C LEU A 80 -31.79 21.82 -3.08
N ALA A 81 -32.93 22.44 -2.75
CA ALA A 81 -34.11 22.43 -3.61
C ALA A 81 -33.88 23.34 -4.82
N GLU A 82 -33.41 24.57 -4.58
CA GLU A 82 -33.04 25.53 -5.63
C GLU A 82 -32.00 24.95 -6.59
N LEU A 83 -30.94 24.32 -6.06
CA LEU A 83 -29.88 23.70 -6.89
C LEU A 83 -30.39 22.58 -7.80
N ARG A 84 -31.43 21.85 -7.39
CA ARG A 84 -31.99 20.73 -8.17
C ARG A 84 -32.89 21.22 -9.31
N GLU A 85 -33.50 22.39 -9.18
CA GLU A 85 -34.30 22.99 -10.25
C GLU A 85 -33.43 23.40 -11.45
N ASP A 86 -32.16 23.73 -11.23
CA ASP A 86 -31.21 24.14 -12.26
C ASP A 86 -30.62 22.96 -13.07
N TRP A 87 -30.84 21.71 -12.66
CA TRP A 87 -30.29 20.54 -13.35
C TRP A 87 -31.33 19.88 -14.27
N PRO A 88 -31.07 19.75 -15.60
CA PRO A 88 -31.97 19.01 -16.47
C PRO A 88 -31.98 17.51 -16.11
N ALA A 89 -33.17 16.90 -16.22
CA ALA A 89 -33.43 15.49 -15.88
C ALA A 89 -32.58 14.49 -16.67
#